data_AF-A0A8N4L0A1-F1
#
_entry.id   AF-A0A8N4L0A1-F1
#
_cell.length_a   1.000
_cell.length_b   1.000
_cell.length_c   1.000
_cell.angle_alpha   90.00
_cell.angle_beta   90.00
_cell.angle_gamma   90.00
#
_symmetry.space_group_name_H-M   'P 1'
#
loop_
_entity.id
_entity.type
_entity.pdbx_description
1 polymer ?
#
loop_
_entity_poly.entity_id
_entity_poly.type
_entity_poly.pdbx_seq_one_letter_code
_entity_poly.pdbx_strand_id
1 'polypeptide(L)'
;WFDKSVPLIETADGTAAVNFEHSWDDGIAILRYFNEIYQETIRILLQSLQIIVNTLKYPELNKDICKSLGLSPDAIMQLSFQLTFKKAFNDYVGTYESCSTAAFRHGRIETVRPRTMAIKHLIT
;
A
#
# COMPACT_ATOMS: atom_id res chain seq x y z
N TRP A 1 -8.85 -21.48 -5.02
CA TRP A 1 -7.81 -21.99 -5.93
C TRP A 1 -6.77 -20.90 -6.11
N PHE A 2 -5.55 -21.08 -5.59
CA PHE A 2 -4.55 -20.01 -5.52
C PHE A 2 -3.77 -19.79 -6.82
N ASP A 3 -3.67 -20.80 -7.70
CA ASP A 3 -2.98 -20.62 -8.99
C ASP A 3 -3.81 -19.83 -10.01
N LYS A 4 -5.01 -19.38 -9.64
CA LYS A 4 -5.87 -18.57 -10.52
C LYS A 4 -5.42 -17.12 -10.37
N SER A 5 -5.27 -16.43 -11.49
CA SER A 5 -4.78 -15.05 -11.52
C SER A 5 -5.57 -14.09 -10.63
N VAL A 6 -6.92 -14.19 -10.63
CA VAL A 6 -7.82 -13.27 -9.93
C VAL A 6 -9.07 -14.00 -9.41
N PRO A 7 -8.98 -14.83 -8.35
CA PRO A 7 -10.16 -15.37 -7.68
C PRO A 7 -10.97 -14.27 -6.96
N LEU A 8 -12.23 -14.11 -7.34
CA LEU A 8 -13.26 -13.36 -6.60
C LEU A 8 -13.82 -14.21 -5.46
N ILE A 9 -13.92 -13.59 -4.29
CA ILE A 9 -14.46 -14.16 -3.06
C ILE A 9 -15.66 -13.31 -2.66
N GLU A 10 -16.79 -13.98 -2.42
CA GLU A 10 -18.00 -13.39 -1.84
C GLU A 10 -18.40 -14.23 -0.64
N THR A 11 -18.66 -13.58 0.49
CA THR A 11 -19.15 -14.22 1.72
C THR A 11 -20.66 -14.01 1.86
N ALA A 12 -21.30 -14.86 2.66
CA ALA A 12 -22.75 -14.83 2.86
C ALA A 12 -23.28 -13.53 3.48
N ASP A 13 -22.43 -12.71 4.11
CA ASP A 13 -22.75 -11.39 4.66
C ASP A 13 -22.62 -10.24 3.64
N GLY A 14 -22.32 -10.57 2.38
CA GLY A 14 -22.16 -9.60 1.30
C GLY A 14 -20.77 -8.98 1.22
N THR A 15 -19.79 -9.45 2.00
CA THR A 15 -18.40 -9.01 1.86
C THR A 15 -17.80 -9.62 0.59
N ALA A 16 -17.35 -8.76 -0.31
CA ALA A 16 -16.67 -9.15 -1.53
C ALA A 16 -15.21 -8.70 -1.51
N ALA A 17 -14.33 -9.57 -2.00
CA ALA A 17 -12.93 -9.25 -2.15
C ALA A 17 -12.25 -10.14 -3.17
N VAL A 18 -11.05 -9.76 -3.56
CA VAL A 18 -10.26 -10.52 -4.52
C VAL A 18 -8.89 -10.78 -3.96
N ASN A 19 -8.46 -12.02 -4.15
CA ASN A 19 -7.08 -12.38 -4.04
C ASN A 19 -6.49 -12.43 -5.46
N PHE A 20 -5.23 -12.03 -5.61
CA PHE A 20 -4.56 -12.09 -6.92
C PHE A 20 -3.19 -12.74 -6.79
N GLU A 21 -2.84 -13.51 -7.81
CA GLU A 21 -1.52 -14.12 -7.90
C GLU A 21 -0.52 -13.07 -8.39
N HIS A 22 0.63 -12.94 -7.72
CA HIS A 22 1.55 -11.82 -7.87
C HIS A 22 2.63 -12.00 -8.96
N SER A 23 2.78 -13.20 -9.55
CA SER A 23 3.84 -13.43 -10.53
C SER A 23 3.64 -12.65 -11.84
N TRP A 24 2.38 -12.51 -12.26
CA TRP A 24 2.02 -11.92 -13.56
C TRP A 24 1.70 -10.41 -13.51
N ASP A 25 1.48 -9.81 -12.34
CA ASP A 25 1.17 -8.38 -12.18
C ASP A 25 1.78 -7.75 -10.90
N ASP A 26 2.05 -6.44 -10.94
CA ASP A 26 2.62 -5.66 -9.82
C ASP A 26 1.56 -4.90 -9.00
N GLY A 27 0.27 -5.14 -9.24
CA GLY A 27 -0.85 -4.55 -8.50
C GLY A 27 -1.47 -3.32 -9.15
N ILE A 28 -0.80 -2.67 -10.10
CA ILE A 28 -1.34 -1.47 -10.78
C ILE A 28 -2.48 -1.84 -11.72
N ALA A 29 -2.33 -2.89 -12.53
CA ALA A 29 -3.38 -3.34 -13.43
C ALA A 29 -4.56 -3.91 -12.63
N ILE A 30 -4.26 -4.65 -11.57
CA ILE A 30 -5.26 -5.13 -10.61
C ILE A 30 -6.03 -3.99 -9.95
N LEU A 31 -5.37 -2.93 -9.47
CA LEU A 31 -6.04 -1.78 -8.86
C LEU A 31 -6.98 -1.07 -9.85
N ARG A 32 -6.57 -0.96 -11.11
CA ARG A 32 -7.40 -0.39 -12.16
C ARG A 32 -8.62 -1.27 -12.44
N TYR A 33 -8.42 -2.58 -12.59
CA TYR A 33 -9.50 -3.56 -12.72
C TYR A 33 -10.47 -3.49 -11.54
N PHE A 34 -9.97 -3.39 -10.30
CA PHE A 34 -10.80 -3.18 -9.11
C PHE A 34 -11.59 -1.90 -9.18
N ASN A 35 -10.95 -0.80 -9.55
CA ASN A 35 -11.63 0.47 -9.62
C ASN A 35 -12.70 0.46 -10.72
N GLU A 36 -12.43 -0.12 -11.89
CA GLU A 36 -13.43 -0.24 -12.97
C GLU A 36 -14.62 -1.10 -12.53
N ILE A 37 -14.39 -2.29 -11.95
CA ILE A 37 -15.48 -3.14 -11.42
C ILE A 37 -16.24 -2.44 -10.29
N TYR A 38 -15.53 -1.81 -9.35
CA TYR A 38 -16.13 -1.12 -8.23
C TYR A 38 -16.99 0.07 -8.68
N GLN A 39 -16.51 0.84 -9.65
CA GLN A 39 -17.22 1.99 -10.22
C GLN A 39 -18.38 1.56 -11.14
N GLU A 40 -18.34 0.38 -11.75
CA GLU A 40 -19.47 -0.16 -12.52
C GLU A 40 -20.51 -0.86 -11.63
N THR A 41 -20.11 -1.38 -10.46
CA THR A 41 -21.01 -2.12 -9.55
C THR A 41 -21.69 -1.21 -8.48
N ILE A 42 -21.07 -0.06 -8.13
CA ILE A 42 -21.51 1.04 -7.24
C ILE A 42 -22.27 0.70 -5.91
N ARG A 43 -21.72 1.21 -4.79
CA ARG A 43 -22.39 1.55 -3.50
C ARG A 43 -22.92 0.43 -2.60
N ILE A 44 -22.25 -0.71 -2.51
CA ILE A 44 -22.58 -1.68 -1.44
C ILE A 44 -21.33 -1.99 -0.61
N LEU A 45 -21.41 -1.51 0.64
CA LEU A 45 -20.77 -2.01 1.87
C LEU A 45 -19.25 -2.26 1.82
N LEU A 46 -18.50 -1.24 2.23
CA LEU A 46 -17.12 -1.41 2.69
C LEU A 46 -17.09 -2.20 4.01
N GLN A 47 -16.60 -3.45 4.02
CA GLN A 47 -15.77 -3.94 5.13
C GLN A 47 -14.98 -5.24 4.88
N SER A 48 -13.68 -5.14 5.19
CA SER A 48 -12.71 -6.14 5.70
C SER A 48 -12.48 -7.49 5.00
N LEU A 49 -11.26 -7.68 4.50
CA LEU A 49 -10.63 -9.00 4.37
C LEU A 49 -9.87 -9.35 5.65
N GLN A 50 -10.15 -10.55 6.17
CA GLN A 50 -9.67 -11.07 7.45
C GLN A 50 -8.30 -11.77 7.29
N ILE A 51 -7.24 -10.99 7.34
CA ILE A 51 -6.02 -11.33 8.09
C ILE A 51 -6.08 -10.40 9.33
N ILE A 52 -5.46 -10.70 10.47
CA ILE A 52 -5.41 -9.76 11.60
C ILE A 52 -4.68 -8.49 11.15
N VAL A 53 -5.43 -7.57 10.55
CA VAL A 53 -5.00 -6.28 10.01
C VAL A 53 -5.81 -5.27 10.79
N ASN A 54 -5.23 -4.79 11.89
CA ASN A 54 -5.79 -3.65 12.57
C ASN A 54 -5.63 -2.43 11.66
N THR A 55 -6.74 -1.91 11.16
CA THR A 55 -6.72 -0.67 10.37
C THR A 55 -6.74 0.51 11.32
N LEU A 56 -5.70 1.34 11.29
CA LEU A 56 -5.66 2.60 12.02
C LEU A 56 -5.91 3.75 11.04
N LYS A 57 -6.98 4.51 11.28
CA LYS A 57 -7.26 5.74 10.54
C LYS A 57 -6.81 6.92 11.38
N TYR A 58 -5.86 7.70 10.85
CA TYR A 58 -5.38 8.91 11.50
C TYR A 58 -5.79 10.14 10.67
N PRO A 59 -6.92 10.79 11.01
CA PRO A 59 -7.50 11.86 10.17
C PRO A 59 -6.68 13.16 10.18
N GLU A 60 -5.85 13.36 11.19
CA GLU A 60 -5.02 14.56 11.38
C GLU A 60 -3.84 14.63 10.41
N LEU A 61 -3.45 13.52 9.79
CA LEU A 61 -2.45 13.49 8.72
C LEU A 61 -3.08 12.99 7.43
N ASN A 62 -3.19 13.87 6.44
CA ASN A 62 -3.74 13.54 5.14
C ASN A 62 -2.89 14.15 4.02
N LYS A 63 -3.21 13.74 2.79
CA LYS A 63 -2.52 14.17 1.58
C LYS A 63 -2.49 15.69 1.42
N ASP A 64 -3.56 16.38 1.81
CA ASP A 64 -3.70 17.82 1.59
C ASP A 64 -2.81 18.60 2.56
N ILE A 65 -2.71 18.14 3.82
CA ILE A 65 -1.79 18.71 4.82
C ILE A 65 -0.34 18.50 4.39
N CYS A 66 0.04 17.29 3.94
CA CYS A 66 1.41 17.06 3.47
C CYS A 66 1.76 17.99 2.31
N LYS A 67 0.85 18.12 1.34
CA LYS A 67 1.06 18.98 0.17
C LYS A 67 1.10 20.47 0.51
N SER A 68 0.28 20.94 1.45
CA SER A 68 0.30 22.35 1.87
C SER A 68 1.62 22.74 2.55
N LEU A 69 2.29 21.77 3.19
CA LEU A 69 3.62 21.92 3.76
C LEU A 69 4.76 21.68 2.75
N GLY A 70 4.46 21.40 1.48
CA GLY A 70 5.45 21.08 0.45
C GLY A 70 6.12 19.71 0.63
N LEU A 71 5.48 18.79 1.36
CA LEU A 71 6.00 17.46 1.69
C LEU A 71 5.29 16.37 0.88
N SER A 72 6.02 15.33 0.48
CA SER A 72 5.44 14.15 -0.14
C SER A 72 4.68 13.33 0.92
N PRO A 73 3.36 13.06 0.74
CA PRO A 73 2.61 12.23 1.67
C PRO A 73 3.21 10.83 1.84
N ASP A 74 3.75 10.29 0.76
CA ASP A 74 4.40 8.99 0.71
C ASP A 74 5.70 8.98 1.52
N ALA A 75 6.55 10.00 1.33
CA ALA A 75 7.79 10.14 2.12
C ALA A 75 7.52 10.31 3.62
N ILE A 76 6.44 11.03 3.98
CA ILE A 76 6.03 11.17 5.39
C ILE A 76 5.54 9.84 5.96
N MET A 77 4.78 9.07 5.18
CA MET A 77 4.36 7.72 5.59
C MET A 77 5.56 6.81 5.80
N GLN A 78 6.50 6.77 4.85
CA GLN A 78 7.73 5.99 4.98
C GLN A 78 8.56 6.41 6.21
N LEU A 79 8.71 7.71 6.45
CA LEU A 79 9.37 8.23 7.65
C LEU A 79 8.68 7.76 8.94
N SER A 80 7.34 7.76 8.96
CA SER A 80 6.56 7.33 10.13
C SER A 80 6.81 5.86 10.47
N PHE A 81 6.98 4.99 9.47
CA PHE A 81 7.34 3.58 9.69
C PHE A 81 8.75 3.44 10.26
N GLN A 82 9.73 4.19 9.74
CA GLN A 82 11.09 4.18 10.27
C GLN A 82 11.13 4.67 11.74
N LEU A 83 10.39 5.74 12.05
CA LEU A 83 10.30 6.29 13.39
C LEU A 83 9.62 5.32 14.35
N THR A 84 8.51 4.72 13.92
CA THR A 84 7.75 3.75 14.72
C THR A 84 8.60 2.52 15.03
N PHE A 85 9.29 1.98 14.03
CA PHE A 85 10.18 0.83 14.22
C PHE A 85 11.33 1.16 15.18
N LYS A 86 11.97 2.33 15.01
CA LYS A 86 13.02 2.78 15.93
C LYS A 86 12.51 2.96 17.36
N LYS A 87 11.31 3.51 17.56
CA LYS A 87 10.70 3.64 18.89
C LYS A 87 10.35 2.28 19.52
N ALA A 88 9.88 1.33 18.72
CA ALA A 88 9.45 0.03 19.21
C ALA A 88 10.63 -0.91 19.53
N PHE A 89 11.68 -0.89 18.70
CA PHE A 89 12.77 -1.89 18.74
C PHE A 89 14.15 -1.29 18.99
N ASN A 90 14.28 0.04 19.05
CA ASN A 90 15.55 0.77 19.17
C ASN A 90 16.60 0.42 18.09
N ASP A 91 16.18 -0.06 16.92
CA ASP A 91 17.07 -0.46 15.83
C ASP A 91 16.58 0.06 14.47
N TYR A 92 17.34 -0.21 13.41
CA TYR A 92 17.00 0.08 12.02
C TYR A 92 17.07 -1.20 11.17
N VAL A 93 16.14 -1.37 10.24
CA VAL A 93 16.09 -2.54 9.35
C VAL A 93 16.11 -2.12 7.89
N GLY A 94 16.48 -3.06 7.01
CA GLY A 94 16.33 -2.87 5.57
C GLY A 94 14.86 -2.73 5.21
N THR A 95 14.49 -1.62 4.58
CA THR A 95 13.12 -1.36 4.14
C THR A 95 13.02 -1.49 2.63
N TYR A 96 11.91 -2.07 2.19
CA TYR A 96 11.55 -2.25 0.80
C TYR A 96 10.30 -1.44 0.51
N GLU A 97 10.34 -0.64 -0.54
CA GLU A 97 9.18 0.03 -1.11
C GLU A 97 9.18 -0.23 -2.61
N SER A 98 8.05 -0.64 -3.17
CA SER A 98 7.92 -0.86 -4.60
C SER A 98 7.76 0.46 -5.33
N CYS A 99 8.51 0.64 -6.40
CA CYS A 99 8.38 1.76 -7.31
C CYS A 99 8.12 1.26 -8.72
N SER A 100 7.08 1.78 -9.38
CA SER A 100 6.71 1.35 -10.71
C SER A 100 7.72 1.81 -11.76
N THR A 101 8.10 0.90 -12.65
CA THR A 101 8.90 1.20 -13.86
C THR A 101 8.07 1.08 -15.13
N ALA A 102 6.73 1.04 -15.02
CA ALA A 102 5.80 0.88 -16.14
C ALA A 102 5.88 1.98 -17.21
N ALA A 103 6.60 3.08 -16.95
CA ALA A 103 6.96 4.07 -17.95
C ALA A 103 7.89 3.51 -19.06
N PHE A 104 8.59 2.41 -18.79
CA PHE A 104 9.46 1.71 -19.75
C PHE A 104 8.76 0.48 -20.32
N ARG A 105 9.15 0.06 -21.53
CA ARG A 105 8.59 -1.12 -22.19
C ARG A 105 8.78 -2.37 -21.32
N HIS A 106 7.68 -3.04 -20.97
CA HIS A 106 7.63 -4.18 -20.07
C HIS A 106 8.20 -3.92 -18.66
N GLY A 107 8.19 -2.65 -18.22
CA GLY A 107 8.60 -2.30 -16.88
C GLY A 107 7.73 -2.96 -15.82
N ARG A 108 8.38 -3.46 -14.77
CA ARG A 108 7.75 -4.05 -13.57
C ARG A 108 7.91 -3.08 -12.39
N ILE A 109 8.63 -3.49 -11.36
CA ILE A 109 8.98 -2.68 -10.20
C ILE A 109 10.49 -2.61 -9.99
N GLU A 110 10.95 -1.51 -9.39
CA GLU A 110 12.25 -1.40 -8.76
C GLU A 110 12.06 -1.10 -7.27
N THR A 111 13.10 -1.33 -6.48
CA THR A 111 13.12 -1.13 -5.04
C THR A 111 13.56 0.29 -4.70
N VAL A 112 12.66 1.05 -4.08
CA VAL A 112 13.05 2.21 -3.27
C VAL A 112 13.51 1.69 -1.90
N ARG A 113 14.58 2.30 -1.38
CA ARG A 113 15.14 1.98 -0.06
C ARG A 113 14.96 3.20 0.86
N PRO A 114 13.80 3.33 1.53
CA PRO A 114 13.50 4.52 2.33
C PRO A 114 14.50 4.77 3.47
N ARG A 115 15.14 3.71 3.97
CA ARG A 115 16.15 3.78 5.04
C ARG A 115 17.44 4.45 4.54
N THR A 116 17.43 5.78 4.51
CA THR A 116 18.57 6.64 4.14
C THR A 116 19.31 7.15 5.38
N MET A 117 20.51 7.70 5.16
CA MET A 117 21.25 8.38 6.23
C MET A 117 20.51 9.64 6.71
N ALA A 118 19.84 10.37 5.82
CA ALA A 118 19.06 11.55 6.21
C ALA A 118 17.96 11.20 7.23
N ILE A 119 17.21 10.11 6.98
CA ILE A 119 16.20 9.63 7.92
C ILE A 119 16.83 9.20 9.26
N LYS A 120 17.98 8.53 9.22
CA LYS A 120 18.68 8.13 10.45
C LYS A 120 19.03 9.35 11.32
N HIS A 121 19.56 10.42 10.73
CA HIS A 121 19.89 11.64 11.46
C HIS A 121 18.65 12.38 11.97
N LEU A 122 17.53 12.31 11.25
CA LEU A 122 16.29 12.96 11.66
C LEU A 122 15.61 12.28 12.87
N ILE A 123 15.75 10.96 12.98
CA ILE A 123 15.09 10.15 14.01
C ILE A 123 15.95 9.98 15.28
N THR A 124 17.28 10.15 15.19
CA THR A 124 18.20 10.05 16.33
C THR A 124 18.14 11.31 17.18
#